data_AF-A2CBV0-F1
#
_entry.id   AF-A2CBV0-F1
#
_cell.length_a   1.000
_cell.length_b   1.000
_cell.length_c   1.000
_cell.angle_alpha   90.00
_cell.angle_beta   90.00
_cell.angle_gamma   90.00
#
_symmetry.space_group_name_H-M   'P 1'
#
loop_
_entity.id
_entity.type
_entity.pdbx_description
1 polymer ?
#
loop_
_entity_poly.entity_id
_entity_poly.type
_entity_poly.pdbx_seq_one_letter_code
_entity_poly.pdbx_strand_id
1 'polypeptide(L)'
;MPIAVSFSPSNEKSDRLFNNADNFAMIFDEAWKNYQSKKGENKLSQETKLNLVLDTIKDHPFLLGSPSIAKEVAKFRIRLLDLI
;
A
#
# COMPACT_ATOMS: atom_id res chain seq x y z
N MET A 1 32.88 -19.70 21.91
CA MET A 1 32.04 -20.45 20.95
C MET A 1 30.98 -19.48 20.42
N PRO A 2 30.83 -19.26 19.10
CA PRO A 2 29.79 -18.36 18.61
C PRO A 2 28.44 -19.09 18.61
N ILE A 3 27.41 -18.43 19.16
CA ILE A 3 26.03 -18.93 19.16
C ILE A 3 25.50 -18.83 17.73
N ALA A 4 25.21 -19.97 17.12
CA ALA A 4 24.49 -20.03 15.86
C ALA A 4 23.05 -19.54 16.09
N VAL A 5 22.73 -18.35 15.61
CA VAL A 5 21.36 -17.85 15.59
C VAL A 5 20.59 -18.68 14.57
N SER A 6 19.73 -19.58 15.05
CA SER A 6 18.87 -20.39 14.19
C SER A 6 17.82 -19.48 13.55
N PHE A 7 17.96 -19.26 12.25
CA PHE A 7 16.93 -18.60 11.46
C PHE A 7 15.78 -19.59 11.26
N SER A 8 14.71 -19.45 12.06
CA SER A 8 13.44 -20.12 11.76
C SER A 8 12.72 -19.30 10.69
N PRO A 9 12.41 -19.86 9.51
CA PRO A 9 11.55 -19.20 8.56
C PRO A 9 10.11 -19.38 9.06
N SER A 10 9.70 -18.58 10.05
CA SER A 10 8.28 -18.44 10.32
C SER A 10 7.62 -17.92 9.04
N ASN A 11 6.58 -18.62 8.62
CA ASN A 11 5.75 -18.36 7.46
C ASN A 11 4.99 -17.02 7.62
N GLU A 12 5.72 -15.90 7.65
CA GLU A 12 5.21 -14.53 7.84
C GLU A 12 5.04 -13.86 6.49
N LYS A 13 3.93 -14.15 5.81
CA LYS A 13 3.46 -13.31 4.69
C LYS A 13 2.59 -12.14 5.17
N SER A 14 2.54 -11.85 6.47
CA SER A 14 1.60 -10.89 7.06
C SER A 14 2.20 -10.19 8.27
N ASP A 15 2.00 -8.87 8.37
CA ASP A 15 2.17 -7.97 9.52
C ASP A 15 3.43 -7.09 9.64
N ARG A 16 4.45 -7.23 8.78
CA ARG A 16 5.58 -6.28 8.79
C ARG A 16 5.32 -5.09 7.86
N LEU A 17 4.93 -3.97 8.45
CA LEU A 17 4.88 -2.66 7.78
C LEU A 17 6.26 -2.01 7.80
N PHE A 18 6.81 -1.73 6.63
CA PHE A 18 8.10 -1.04 6.49
C PHE A 18 7.86 0.43 6.14
N ASN A 19 8.64 1.32 6.75
CA ASN A 19 8.62 2.75 6.44
C ASN A 19 9.39 3.06 5.15
N ASN A 20 8.93 2.53 4.01
CA ASN A 20 9.51 2.81 2.69
C ASN A 20 8.44 2.80 1.59
N ALA A 21 8.81 3.37 0.44
CA ALA A 21 7.91 3.53 -0.69
C ALA A 21 7.51 2.19 -1.33
N ASP A 22 8.40 1.19 -1.34
CA ASP A 22 8.13 -0.12 -1.97
C ASP A 22 7.08 -0.91 -1.19
N ASN A 23 7.20 -0.97 0.13
CA ASN A 23 6.21 -1.61 0.98
C ASN A 23 4.88 -0.86 0.94
N PHE A 24 4.92 0.48 0.96
CA PHE A 24 3.73 1.30 0.75
C PHE A 24 3.04 1.01 -0.58
N ALA A 25 3.79 0.91 -1.69
CA ALA A 25 3.24 0.61 -3.00
C ALA A 25 2.56 -0.76 -3.05
N MET A 26 3.15 -1.78 -2.41
CA MET A 26 2.57 -3.11 -2.33
C MET A 26 1.22 -3.10 -1.60
N ILE A 27 1.16 -2.47 -0.43
CA ILE A 27 -0.08 -2.37 0.37
C ILE A 27 -1.12 -1.50 -0.35
N PHE A 28 -0.69 -0.41 -1.00
CA PHE A 28 -1.56 0.45 -1.80
C PHE A 28 -2.18 -0.29 -2.99
N ASP A 29 -1.39 -1.07 -3.74
CA ASP A 29 -1.89 -1.83 -4.89
C ASP A 29 -2.98 -2.82 -4.48
N GLU A 30 -2.78 -3.50 -3.34
CA GLU A 30 -3.76 -4.44 -2.80
C GLU A 30 -5.05 -3.71 -2.40
N ALA A 31 -4.94 -2.61 -1.67
CA ALA A 31 -6.08 -1.78 -1.28
C ALA A 31 -6.84 -1.22 -2.50
N TRP A 32 -6.11 -0.80 -3.54
CA TRP A 32 -6.69 -0.31 -4.80
C TRP A 32 -7.45 -1.40 -5.56
N LYS A 33 -6.90 -2.61 -5.67
CA LYS A 33 -7.58 -3.76 -6.30
C LYS A 33 -8.83 -4.18 -5.52
N ASN A 34 -8.74 -4.21 -4.19
CA ASN A 34 -9.88 -4.52 -3.32
C ASN A 34 -10.97 -3.47 -3.46
N TYR A 35 -10.60 -2.20 -3.58
CA TYR A 35 -11.52 -1.10 -3.85
C TYR A 35 -12.22 -1.24 -5.21
N GLN A 36 -11.47 -1.48 -6.28
CA GLN A 36 -12.05 -1.69 -7.63
C GLN A 36 -12.98 -2.90 -7.71
N SER A 37 -12.71 -3.96 -6.93
CA SER A 37 -13.53 -5.17 -6.92
C SER A 37 -14.92 -4.96 -6.28
N LYS A 38 -15.12 -3.87 -5.51
CA LYS A 38 -16.42 -3.53 -4.93
C LYS A 38 -17.31 -2.89 -6.01
N LYS A 39 -18.31 -3.64 -6.49
CA LYS A 39 -19.34 -3.16 -7.44
C LYS A 39 -20.05 -1.92 -6.86
N GLY A 40 -19.88 -0.75 -7.49
CA GLY A 40 -20.68 0.44 -7.19
C GLY A 40 -19.93 1.78 -7.26
N GLU A 41 -18.61 1.76 -7.20
CA GLU A 41 -17.82 3.00 -7.03
C GLU A 41 -17.25 3.60 -8.34
N ASN A 42 -17.79 3.17 -9.49
CA ASN A 42 -17.26 3.61 -10.80
C ASN A 42 -17.57 5.08 -11.15
N LYS A 43 -18.48 5.74 -10.44
CA LYS A 43 -18.87 7.15 -10.73
C LYS A 43 -18.02 8.21 -10.03
N LEU A 44 -17.11 7.82 -9.13
CA LEU A 44 -16.27 8.77 -8.40
C LEU A 44 -15.08 9.25 -9.24
N SER A 45 -14.67 10.51 -9.01
CA SER A 45 -13.42 11.04 -9.57
C SER A 45 -12.21 10.24 -9.06
N GLN A 46 -11.17 10.10 -9.88
CA GLN A 46 -9.92 9.43 -9.47
C GLN A 46 -9.35 9.99 -8.17
N GLU A 47 -9.45 11.30 -7.93
CA GLU A 47 -8.94 11.89 -6.68
C GLU A 47 -9.76 11.46 -5.46
N THR A 48 -11.09 11.33 -5.60
CA THR A 48 -11.95 10.82 -4.53
C THR A 48 -11.63 9.35 -4.24
N LYS A 49 -11.46 8.53 -5.28
CA LYS A 49 -11.05 7.13 -5.15
C LYS A 49 -9.70 7.00 -4.44
N LEU A 50 -8.73 7.83 -4.83
CA LEU A 50 -7.41 7.89 -4.20
C LEU A 50 -7.52 8.17 -2.70
N ASN A 51 -8.27 9.21 -2.31
CA ASN A 51 -8.42 9.57 -0.90
C ASN A 51 -9.11 8.47 -0.10
N LEU A 52 -10.12 7.80 -0.66
CA LEU A 52 -10.78 6.65 -0.02
C LEU A 52 -9.79 5.51 0.23
N VAL A 53 -8.98 5.17 -0.77
CA VAL A 53 -7.98 4.10 -0.63
C VAL A 53 -6.88 4.48 0.36
N LEU A 54 -6.40 5.73 0.33
CA LEU A 54 -5.44 6.21 1.33
C LEU A 54 -6.00 6.16 2.75
N ASP A 55 -7.29 6.43 2.96
CA ASP A 55 -7.92 6.34 4.28
C ASP A 55 -7.93 4.89 4.81
N THR A 56 -8.05 3.89 3.92
CA THR A 56 -7.97 2.47 4.32
C THR A 56 -6.58 2.04 4.79
N ILE A 57 -5.54 2.77 4.40
CA ILE A 57 -4.14 2.48 4.75
C ILE A 57 -3.49 3.61 5.55
N LYS A 58 -4.30 4.47 6.20
CA LYS A 58 -3.85 5.70 6.87
C LYS A 58 -2.79 5.49 7.94
N ASP A 59 -2.76 4.30 8.54
CA ASP A 59 -1.81 3.93 9.60
C ASP A 59 -0.47 3.41 9.05
N HIS A 60 -0.27 3.40 7.73
CA HIS A 60 0.99 2.98 7.12
C HIS A 60 2.14 3.94 7.49
N PRO A 61 3.30 3.46 7.99
CA PRO A 61 4.36 4.33 8.51
C PRO A 61 4.92 5.31 7.47
N PHE A 62 5.01 4.90 6.20
CA PHE A 62 5.42 5.79 5.10
C PHE A 62 4.40 6.92 4.83
N LEU A 63 3.09 6.64 4.98
CA LEU A 63 2.04 7.63 4.78
C LEU A 63 2.02 8.64 5.94
N LEU A 64 2.23 8.17 7.17
CA LEU A 64 2.38 9.01 8.35
C LEU A 64 3.64 9.89 8.30
N GLY A 65 4.77 9.30 7.90
CA GLY A 65 6.06 10.00 7.86
C GLY A 65 6.21 10.97 6.69
N SER A 66 5.55 10.73 5.56
CA SER A 66 5.70 11.55 4.35
C SER A 66 4.42 11.56 3.49
N PRO A 67 3.33 12.19 3.95
CA PRO A 67 2.02 12.11 3.31
C PRO A 67 2.00 12.67 1.88
N SER A 68 2.71 13.76 1.62
CA SER A 68 2.80 14.35 0.28
C SER A 68 3.47 13.39 -0.71
N ILE A 69 4.59 12.77 -0.32
CA ILE A 69 5.32 11.81 -1.15
C ILE A 69 4.49 10.54 -1.33
N ALA A 70 3.85 10.03 -0.28
CA ALA A 70 2.96 8.88 -0.37
C ALA A 70 1.79 9.13 -1.35
N LYS A 71 1.22 10.35 -1.37
CA LYS A 71 0.20 10.73 -2.36
C LYS A 71 0.74 10.76 -3.78
N GLU A 72 1.98 11.21 -4.00
CA GLU A 72 2.64 11.16 -5.32
C GLU A 72 2.90 9.73 -5.79
N VAL A 73 3.43 8.88 -4.91
CA VAL A 73 3.63 7.45 -5.17
C VAL A 73 2.30 6.80 -5.53
N ALA A 74 1.24 7.02 -4.76
CA ALA A 74 -0.08 6.47 -5.02
C ALA A 74 -0.65 6.93 -6.38
N LYS A 75 -0.53 8.23 -6.73
CA LYS A 75 -0.92 8.74 -8.05
C LYS A 75 -0.14 8.06 -9.18
N PHE A 76 1.16 7.85 -8.99
CA PHE A 76 1.99 7.14 -9.95
C PHE A 76 1.55 5.67 -10.11
N ARG A 77 1.29 4.97 -9.00
CA ARG A 77 0.78 3.60 -8.99
C ARG A 77 -0.54 3.46 -9.73
N ILE A 78 -1.50 4.37 -9.51
CA ILE A 78 -2.78 4.38 -10.24
C ILE A 78 -2.56 4.45 -11.75
N ARG A 79 -1.69 5.36 -12.21
CA ARG A 79 -1.37 5.47 -13.65
C ARG A 79 -0.79 4.18 -14.21
N LEU A 80 0.08 3.49 -13.46
CA LEU A 80 0.63 2.19 -13.90
C LEU A 80 -0.41 1.07 -13.94
N LEU A 81 -1.34 1.05 -12.98
CA LEU A 81 -2.39 0.03 -12.90
C LEU A 81 -3.48 0.22 -13.96
N ASP A 82 -3.76 1.46 -14.37
CA ASP A 82 -4.68 1.79 -15.46
C ASP A 82 -4.06 1.61 -16.87
N LEU A 83 -2.76 1.29 -16.96
CA LEU A 83 -2.03 1.03 -18.22
C LEU A 83 -2.02 -0.45 -18.65
N ILE A 84 -2.74 -1.32 -17.94
CA ILE A 84 -2.80 -2.78 -18.17
C ILE A 84 -4.21 -3.15 -18.66
#